data_AF-A0AAJ4R9W7-F1
#
_entry.id   AF-A0AAJ4R9W7-F1
#
_cell.length_a   1.000
_cell.length_b   1.000
_cell.length_c   1.000
_cell.angle_alpha   90.00
_cell.angle_beta   90.00
_cell.angle_gamma   90.00
#
_symmetry.space_group_name_H-M   'P 1'
#
loop_
_entity.id
_entity.type
_entity.pdbx_description
1 polymer ?
#
loop_
_entity_poly.entity_id
_entity_poly.type
_entity_poly.pdbx_seq_one_letter_code
_entity_poly.pdbx_strand_id
1 'polypeptide(L)' 'MDTADASDRRLGFSLLFVIVAFVGAAVMLVASMTDQLALSGWGFAAAMLGGALAIAALQLYE' A
#
# COMPACT_ATOMS: atom_id res chain seq x y z
N MET A 1 18.85 18.39 -16.76
CA MET A 1 17.50 17.91 -16.48
C MET A 1 17.63 16.83 -15.43
N ASP A 2 17.09 17.07 -14.25
CA ASP A 2 17.29 16.24 -13.06
C ASP A 2 16.34 15.03 -13.10
N THR A 3 16.68 14.06 -13.94
CA THR A 3 15.88 12.83 -14.10
C THR A 3 16.04 11.89 -12.91
N ALA A 4 17.12 12.03 -12.15
CA ALA A 4 17.40 11.23 -10.96
C ALA A 4 16.42 11.56 -9.82
N ASP A 5 16.21 12.84 -9.53
CA ASP A 5 15.33 13.30 -8.44
C ASP A 5 13.85 12.94 -8.70
N ALA A 6 13.43 13.01 -9.97
CA ALA A 6 12.10 12.56 -10.38
C ALA A 6 11.93 11.03 -10.26
N SER A 7 12.95 10.25 -10.62
CA SER A 7 12.94 8.77 -10.54
C SER A 7 12.93 8.27 -9.09
N ASP A 8 13.77 8.84 -8.23
CA ASP A 8 13.85 8.42 -6.82
C ASP A 8 12.55 8.74 -6.06
N ARG A 9 11.93 9.88 -6.38
CA ARG A 9 10.64 10.26 -5.79
C ARG A 9 9.50 9.31 -6.19
N ARG A 10 9.50 8.81 -7.43
CA ARG A 10 8.54 7.79 -7.91
C ARG A 10 8.66 6.49 -7.12
N LEU A 11 9.88 5.97 -7.01
CA LEU A 11 10.16 4.74 -6.29
C LEU A 11 9.79 4.88 -4.81
N GLY A 12 10.12 6.01 -4.19
CA GLY A 12 9.79 6.28 -2.78
C GLY A 12 8.29 6.25 -2.48
N PHE A 13 7.46 6.93 -3.27
CA PHE A 13 6.01 6.93 -3.07
C PHE A 13 5.39 5.56 -3.33
N SER A 14 5.78 4.89 -4.41
CA SER A 14 5.29 3.53 -4.70
C SER A 14 5.64 2.56 -3.57
N LEU A 15 6.88 2.60 -3.05
CA LEU A 15 7.31 1.77 -1.93
C LEU A 15 6.49 2.03 -0.66
N LEU A 16 6.23 3.29 -0.33
CA LEU A 16 5.44 3.65 0.84
C LEU A 16 4.03 3.05 0.76
N PHE A 17 3.35 3.18 -0.37
CA PHE A 17 2.01 2.62 -0.55
C PHE A 17 2.00 1.09 -0.55
N VAL A 18 3.03 0.45 -1.11
CA VAL A 18 3.22 -1.01 -1.01
C VAL A 18 3.39 -1.45 0.43
N ILE A 19 4.20 -0.74 1.23
CA ILE A 19 4.38 -1.05 2.66
C ILE A 19 3.04 -0.93 3.39
N VAL A 20 2.27 0.13 3.14
CA VAL A 20 0.92 0.29 3.72
C VAL A 20 0.00 -0.88 3.32
N ALA A 21 0.07 -1.31 2.05
CA ALA A 21 -0.71 -2.45 1.57
C ALA A 21 -0.36 -3.74 2.33
N PHE A 22 0.93 -4.00 2.52
CA PHE A 22 1.42 -5.15 3.28
C PHE A 22 1.05 -5.09 4.76
N VAL A 23 1.10 -3.91 5.39
CA VAL A 23 0.66 -3.74 6.77
C VAL A 23 -0.84 -4.01 6.91
N GLY A 24 -1.66 -3.49 5.99
CA GLY A 24 -3.10 -3.79 5.94
C GLY A 24 -3.37 -5.29 5.80
N ALA A 25 -2.63 -5.98 4.92
CA ALA A 25 -2.74 -7.42 4.75
C ALA A 25 -2.30 -8.21 5.99
N ALA A 26 -1.24 -7.76 6.68
CA ALA A 26 -0.79 -8.37 7.93
C ALA A 26 -1.83 -8.19 9.05
N VAL A 27 -2.43 -7.01 9.17
CA VAL A 27 -3.54 -6.75 10.12
C VAL A 27 -4.74 -7.62 9.79
N MET A 28 -5.11 -7.75 8.51
CA MET A 28 -6.18 -8.64 8.07
C MET A 28 -5.93 -10.09 8.52
N LEU A 29 -4.70 -10.59 8.31
CA LEU A 29 -4.30 -11.94 8.67
C LEU A 29 -4.40 -12.17 10.17
N VAL A 30 -3.78 -11.29 10.98
CA VAL A 30 -3.78 -11.43 12.45
C VAL A 30 -5.20 -11.30 13.02
N ALA A 31 -5.99 -10.37 12.51
CA ALA A 31 -7.39 -10.21 12.92
C ALA A 31 -8.26 -11.43 12.58
N SER A 32 -8.00 -12.06 11.43
CA SER A 32 -8.72 -13.27 11.03
C SER A 32 -8.42 -14.45 11.97
N MET A 33 -7.19 -14.52 12.50
CA MET A 33 -6.79 -15.55 13.47
C MET A 33 -7.37 -15.34 14.87
N THR A 34 -7.89 -14.15 15.18
CA THR A 34 -8.46 -13.78 16.49
C THR A 34 -9.98 -13.64 16.45
N ASP A 35 -10.63 -14.14 15.39
CA ASP A 35 -12.07 -14.01 15.13
C ASP A 35 -12.60 -12.56 15.09
N GLN A 36 -11.71 -11.58 14.91
CA GLN A 36 -12.06 -10.16 14.80
C GLN A 36 -12.44 -9.79 13.37
N LEU A 37 -13.63 -10.24 12.94
CA LEU A 37 -14.12 -10.11 11.57
C LEU A 37 -14.14 -8.66 11.06
N ALA A 38 -14.58 -7.72 11.92
CA ALA A 38 -14.63 -6.30 11.56
C ALA A 38 -13.23 -5.72 11.31
N LEU A 39 -12.27 -6.02 12.19
CA LEU A 39 -10.89 -5.52 12.05
C LEU A 39 -10.20 -6.15 10.84
N SER A 40 -10.50 -7.42 10.54
CA SER A 40 -10.01 -8.11 9.35
C SER A 40 -10.52 -7.45 8.06
N GLY A 41 -11.81 -7.11 8.00
CA GLY A 41 -12.40 -6.38 6.87
C GLY A 41 -11.77 -5.01 6.64
N TRP A 42 -11.52 -4.25 7.71
CA TRP A 42 -10.82 -2.97 7.60
C TRP A 42 -9.35 -3.12 7.18
N GLY A 43 -8.66 -4.16 7.66
CA GLY A 43 -7.31 -4.50 7.21
C GLY A 43 -7.25 -4.80 5.71
N PHE A 44 -8.21 -5.57 5.20
CA PHE A 44 -8.34 -5.85 3.77
C PHE A 44 -8.59 -4.56 2.96
N ALA A 45 -9.51 -3.71 3.40
CA ALA A 45 -9.80 -2.45 2.73
C ALA A 45 -8.57 -1.54 2.67
N ALA A 46 -7.81 -1.44 3.77
CA ALA A 46 -6.55 -0.69 3.82
C ALA A 46 -5.50 -1.29 2.87
N ALA A 47 -5.41 -2.62 2.79
CA ALA A 47 -4.50 -3.32 1.88
C ALA A 47 -4.79 -2.99 0.41
N MET A 48 -6.07 -3.05 0.02
CA MET A 48 -6.51 -2.76 -1.34
C MET A 48 -6.30 -1.29 -1.72
N LEU A 49 -6.62 -0.36 -0.82
CA LEU A 49 -6.39 1.07 -1.05
C LEU A 49 -4.90 1.39 -1.17
N GLY A 50 -4.06 0.83 -0.30
CA GLY A 50 -2.60 0.95 -0.41
C GLY A 50 -2.07 0.42 -1.74
N GLY A 51 -2.50 -0.77 -2.16
CA GLY A 51 -2.11 -1.36 -3.44
C GLY A 51 -2.54 -0.52 -4.64
N ALA A 52 -3.78 -0.04 -4.65
CA ALA A 52 -4.31 0.81 -5.71
C ALA A 52 -3.55 2.16 -5.80
N LEU A 53 -3.26 2.79 -4.65
CA LEU A 53 -2.49 4.03 -4.60
C LEU A 53 -1.04 3.82 -5.05
N ALA A 54 -0.44 2.66 -4.78
CA ALA A 54 0.90 2.33 -5.29
C ALA A 54 0.92 2.30 -6.82
N ILE A 55 -0.07 1.66 -7.44
CA ILE A 55 -0.19 1.60 -8.91
C ILE A 55 -0.45 3.00 -9.48
N ALA A 56 -1.37 3.76 -8.87
CA ALA A 56 -1.65 5.14 -9.29
C ALA A 56 -0.40 6.04 -9.20
N ALA A 57 0.42 5.86 -8.15
CA ALA A 57 1.69 6.57 -8.00
C ALA A 57 2.72 6.19 -9.08
N LEU A 58 2.74 4.93 -9.53
CA LEU A 58 3.61 4.53 -10.65
C LEU A 58 3.16 5.16 -11.98
N GLN A 59 1.84 5.17 -12.22
CA GLN A 59 1.24 5.69 -13.46
C GLN A 59 1.29 7.22 -13.58
N LEU A 60 1.08 7.95 -12.47
CA LEU A 60 1.02 9.42 -12.51
C LEU A 60 2.34 10.07 -12.95
N TYR A 61 3.45 9.36 -12.77
CA TYR A 61 4.78 9.84 -13.10
C TYR A 61 5.37 9.18 -14.35
N GLU A 62 4.57 8.44 -15.13
CA GLU A 62 4.95 7.93 -16.46
C GLU A 62 5.58 9.01 -17.36
#